data_AF-A0A7C4RGB0-F1
#
_entry.id   AF-A0A7C4RGB0-F1
#
_cell.length_a   1.000
_cell.length_b   1.000
_cell.length_c   1.000
_cell.angle_alpha   90.00
_cell.angle_beta   90.00
_cell.angle_gamma   90.00
#
_symmetry.space_group_name_H-M   'P 1'
#
loop_
_entity.id
_entity.type
_entity.pdbx_description
1 polymer ?
#
loop_
_entity_poly.entity_id
_entity_poly.type
_entity_poly.pdbx_seq_one_letter_code
_entity_poly.pdbx_strand_id
1 'polypeptide(L)'
;MSAKKTARQLWEKNKTYKAKNNPRQLYSIDTPPPIIFGNLHVDHIFSYTQTDINIIAHYKRMRGYSVFYPFNFNDNGLPIERCLKKKLNAFAHNMSQSAFISLCS
;
A
#
# COMPACT_ATOMS: atom_id res chain seq x y z
N MET A 1 0.10 -4.69 27.47
CA MET A 1 0.38 -4.75 26.02
C MET A 1 -0.92 -5.06 25.29
N SER A 2 -1.37 -4.19 24.37
CA SER A 2 -2.64 -4.37 23.66
C SER A 2 -2.60 -5.62 22.76
N ALA A 3 -3.61 -6.48 22.84
CA ALA A 3 -3.70 -7.77 22.13
C ALA A 3 -3.45 -7.66 20.61
N LYS A 4 -3.82 -6.53 19.99
CA LYS A 4 -3.57 -6.24 18.57
C LYS A 4 -2.08 -6.23 18.22
N LYS A 5 -1.24 -5.68 19.11
CA LYS A 5 0.21 -5.57 18.90
C LYS A 5 0.86 -6.95 18.93
N THR A 6 0.42 -7.81 19.85
CA THR A 6 0.89 -9.18 19.99
C THR A 6 0.53 -10.03 18.76
N ALA A 7 -0.70 -9.91 18.25
CA ALA A 7 -1.13 -10.62 17.05
C ALA A 7 -0.32 -10.21 15.81
N ARG A 8 -0.04 -8.91 15.64
CA ARG A 8 0.80 -8.41 14.53
C ARG A 8 2.20 -9.02 14.55
N GLN A 9 2.84 -9.04 15.72
CA GLN A 9 4.18 -9.62 15.89
C GLN A 9 4.21 -11.12 15.56
N LEU A 10 3.15 -11.85 15.92
CA LEU A 10 3.02 -13.27 15.58
C LEU A 10 2.95 -13.48 14.06
N TRP A 11 2.16 -12.68 13.35
CA TRP A 11 2.03 -12.78 11.90
C TRP A 11 3.31 -12.40 11.15
N GLU A 12 4.03 -11.39 11.64
CA GLU A 12 5.34 -11.00 11.10
C GLU A 12 6.37 -12.13 11.30
N LYS A 13 6.46 -12.70 12.51
CA LYS A 13 7.37 -13.81 12.83
C LYS A 13 7.10 -15.04 11.97
N ASN A 14 5.83 -15.38 11.78
CA ASN A 14 5.41 -16.56 11.01
C ASN A 14 5.38 -16.32 9.50
N LYS A 15 5.69 -15.10 9.03
CA LYS A 15 5.59 -14.68 7.62
C LYS A 15 4.25 -15.11 7.00
N THR A 16 3.16 -14.98 7.77
CA THR A 16 1.83 -15.55 7.45
C THR A 16 1.29 -15.08 6.09
N TYR A 17 1.66 -13.87 5.67
CA TYR A 17 1.20 -13.26 4.41
C TYR A 17 2.12 -13.47 3.22
N LYS A 18 3.28 -14.13 3.40
CA LYS A 18 4.20 -14.41 2.30
C LYS A 18 3.57 -15.43 1.34
N ALA A 19 3.48 -15.07 0.06
CA ALA A 19 3.04 -16.01 -0.98
C ALA A 19 3.97 -17.24 -0.99
N LYS A 20 3.39 -18.43 -0.97
CA LYS A 20 4.11 -19.71 -1.04
C LYS A 20 3.99 -20.26 -2.46
N ASN A 21 5.06 -20.82 -2.99
CA ASN A 21 4.96 -21.61 -4.22
C ASN A 21 4.29 -22.94 -3.85
N ASN A 22 2.97 -23.00 -3.99
CA ASN A 22 2.16 -24.19 -3.79
C ASN A 22 1.74 -24.74 -5.16
N PRO A 23 1.52 -26.06 -5.28
CA PRO A 23 1.02 -26.68 -6.51
C PRO A 23 -0.45 -26.33 -6.82
N ARG A 24 -1.18 -25.70 -5.89
CA ARG A 24 -2.54 -25.18 -6.11
C ARG A 24 -2.52 -23.84 -6.84
N GLN A 25 -3.65 -23.49 -7.45
CA GLN A 25 -3.86 -22.27 -8.23
C GLN A 25 -3.39 -21.00 -7.48
N LEU A 26 -2.65 -20.15 -8.21
CA LEU A 26 -2.25 -18.81 -7.78
C LEU A 26 -3.44 -17.86 -7.90
N TYR A 27 -3.72 -17.09 -6.85
CA TYR A 27 -4.72 -16.03 -6.83
C TYR A 27 -4.01 -14.70 -6.64
N SER A 28 -3.91 -13.92 -7.72
CA SER A 28 -3.28 -12.60 -7.71
C SER A 28 -4.34 -11.54 -7.52
N ILE A 29 -4.14 -10.65 -6.55
CA ILE A 29 -4.98 -9.48 -6.34
C ILE A 29 -4.15 -8.27 -6.75
N ASP A 30 -4.58 -7.61 -7.81
CA ASP A 30 -4.01 -6.33 -8.24
C ASP A 30 -4.84 -5.21 -7.60
N THR A 31 -4.29 -4.58 -6.57
CA THR A 31 -4.90 -3.38 -6.00
C THR A 31 -4.33 -2.15 -6.66
N PRO A 32 -5.17 -1.19 -7.10
CA PRO A 32 -4.67 0.09 -7.53
C PRO A 32 -3.88 0.73 -6.37
N PRO A 33 -2.63 1.15 -6.62
CA PRO A 33 -1.80 1.73 -5.59
C PRO A 33 -2.40 3.06 -5.14
N PRO A 34 -2.47 3.34 -3.82
CA PRO A 34 -2.97 4.61 -3.36
C PRO A 34 -1.93 5.68 -3.68
N ILE A 35 -2.39 6.84 -4.12
CA ILE A 35 -1.54 8.01 -4.27
C ILE A 35 -1.07 8.42 -2.87
N ILE A 36 0.23 8.66 -2.71
CA ILE A 36 0.81 9.13 -1.45
C ILE A 36 0.37 10.59 -1.25
N PHE A 37 -0.83 10.78 -0.71
CA PHE A 37 -1.39 12.10 -0.46
C PHE A 37 -1.86 12.23 0.99
N GLY A 38 -1.13 13.03 1.78
CA GLY A 38 -1.58 13.47 3.10
C GLY A 38 -1.93 12.35 4.08
N ASN A 39 -2.91 12.61 4.94
CA ASN A 39 -3.39 11.64 5.91
C ASN A 39 -4.29 10.60 5.22
N LEU A 40 -4.15 9.34 5.62
CA LEU A 40 -5.02 8.26 5.14
C LEU A 40 -6.46 8.55 5.58
N HIS A 41 -7.30 9.02 4.66
CA HIS A 41 -8.72 9.27 4.93
C HIS A 41 -9.52 7.96 5.04
N VAL A 42 -10.69 8.02 5.66
CA VAL A 42 -11.57 6.86 5.88
C VAL A 42 -11.91 6.16 4.57
N ASP A 43 -11.97 6.86 3.45
CA ASP A 43 -12.28 6.26 2.14
C ASP A 43 -11.16 5.34 1.62
N HIS A 44 -9.89 5.62 1.96
CA HIS A 44 -8.79 4.70 1.67
C HIS A 44 -8.90 3.46 2.53
N ILE A 45 -9.21 3.65 3.83
CA ILE A 45 -9.41 2.54 4.75
C ILE A 45 -10.57 1.70 4.26
N PHE A 46 -11.69 2.32 3.90
CA PHE A 46 -12.87 1.67 3.34
C PHE A 46 -12.47 0.92 2.08
N SER A 47 -11.91 1.54 1.05
CA SER A 47 -11.50 0.82 -0.18
C SER A 47 -10.60 -0.42 0.06
N TYR A 48 -9.69 -0.39 1.05
CA TYR A 48 -8.83 -1.54 1.39
C TYR A 48 -9.46 -2.56 2.35
N THR A 49 -10.40 -2.11 3.19
CA THR A 49 -11.11 -2.94 4.18
C THR A 49 -12.45 -3.47 3.67
N GLN A 50 -13.04 -2.78 2.70
CA GLN A 50 -14.43 -2.91 2.27
C GLN A 50 -14.54 -4.21 1.50
N THR A 51 -14.86 -5.21 2.31
CA THR A 51 -15.73 -6.35 2.09
C THR A 51 -15.26 -7.43 1.12
N ASP A 52 -14.45 -7.08 0.12
CA ASP A 52 -14.05 -8.01 -0.92
C ASP A 52 -12.54 -8.26 -0.90
N ILE A 53 -11.67 -7.28 -1.06
CA ILE A 53 -10.24 -7.58 -1.33
C ILE A 53 -9.53 -8.31 -0.17
N ASN A 54 -9.60 -7.78 1.06
CA ASN A 54 -8.92 -8.39 2.21
C ASN A 54 -9.65 -9.68 2.65
N ILE A 55 -10.98 -9.65 2.69
CA ILE A 55 -11.81 -10.80 3.08
C ILE A 55 -11.64 -11.94 2.06
N ILE A 56 -11.67 -11.66 0.77
CA ILE A 56 -11.43 -12.64 -0.30
C ILE A 56 -9.99 -13.17 -0.22
N ALA A 57 -8.99 -12.31 0.04
CA ALA A 57 -7.61 -12.78 0.23
C ALA A 57 -7.50 -13.79 1.37
N HIS A 58 -8.12 -13.52 2.53
CA HIS A 58 -8.15 -14.47 3.65
C HIS A 58 -8.96 -15.73 3.33
N TYR A 59 -10.14 -15.59 2.72
CA TYR A 59 -10.97 -16.71 2.32
C TYR A 59 -10.25 -17.65 1.34
N LYS A 60 -9.58 -17.10 0.33
CA LYS A 60 -8.79 -17.87 -0.64
C LYS A 60 -7.58 -18.54 0.01
N ARG A 61 -6.89 -17.87 0.96
CA ARG A 61 -5.82 -18.51 1.75
C ARG A 61 -6.35 -19.67 2.61
N MET A 62 -7.52 -19.53 3.24
CA MET A 62 -8.16 -20.59 4.03
C MET A 62 -8.60 -21.78 3.17
N ARG A 63 -9.00 -21.54 1.92
CA ARG A 63 -9.25 -22.59 0.91
C ARG A 63 -7.96 -23.23 0.37
N GLY A 64 -6.79 -22.76 0.80
CA GLY A 64 -5.47 -23.29 0.43
C GLY A 64 -4.92 -22.79 -0.91
N TYR A 65 -5.46 -21.71 -1.47
CA TYR A 65 -4.87 -21.04 -2.64
C TYR A 65 -3.59 -20.31 -2.23
N SER A 66 -2.65 -20.16 -3.16
CA SER A 66 -1.54 -19.23 -2.97
C SER A 66 -2.01 -17.82 -3.34
N VAL A 67 -2.11 -16.93 -2.35
CA VAL A 67 -2.59 -15.56 -2.58
C VAL A 67 -1.41 -14.61 -2.66
N PHE A 68 -1.23 -14.01 -3.85
CA PHE A 68 -0.28 -12.94 -4.07
C PHE A 68 -1.03 -11.60 -4.00
N TYR A 69 -0.70 -10.81 -2.99
CA TYR A 69 -1.33 -9.52 -2.73
C TYR A 69 -0.23 -8.48 -2.42
N PRO A 70 0.42 -7.94 -3.47
CA PRO A 70 1.44 -6.91 -3.30
C PRO A 70 0.77 -5.58 -2.97
N PHE A 71 1.36 -4.85 -2.03
CA PHE A 71 0.92 -3.50 -1.71
C PHE A 71 1.96 -2.52 -2.26
N ASN A 72 1.52 -1.63 -3.15
CA ASN A 72 2.36 -0.63 -3.80
C ASN A 72 1.76 0.76 -3.57
N PHE A 73 2.61 1.79 -3.62
CA PHE A 73 2.20 3.19 -3.58
C PHE A 73 2.42 3.86 -4.93
N ASN A 74 1.59 4.85 -5.25
CA ASN A 74 1.80 5.71 -6.41
C ASN A 74 2.45 7.03 -5.92
N ASP A 75 3.74 7.15 -6.21
CA ASP A 75 4.64 8.24 -5.84
C ASP A 75 4.81 9.28 -6.97
N ASN A 76 4.02 9.17 -8.04
CA ASN A 76 4.12 10.06 -9.19
C ASN A 76 2.90 10.96 -9.37
N GLY A 77 3.12 12.06 -10.08
CA GLY A 77 2.08 12.88 -10.69
C GLY A 77 1.85 14.24 -10.05
N LEU A 78 0.97 15.01 -10.72
CA LEU A 78 0.58 16.37 -10.35
C LEU A 78 0.12 16.54 -8.88
N PRO A 79 -0.53 15.57 -8.22
CA PRO A 79 -0.92 15.71 -6.81
C PRO A 79 0.28 15.92 -5.87
N ILE A 80 1.41 15.27 -6.15
CA ILE A 80 2.62 15.33 -5.33
C ILE A 80 3.34 16.67 -5.56
N GLU A 81 3.44 17.09 -6.82
CA GLU A 81 4.01 18.40 -7.16
C GLU A 81 3.22 19.56 -6.55
N ARG A 82 1.88 19.48 -6.57
CA ARG A 82 0.99 20.49 -5.95
C ARG A 82 1.10 20.46 -4.42
N CYS A 83 1.36 19.30 -3.82
CA CYS A 83 1.57 19.17 -2.38
C CYS A 83 2.89 19.84 -1.96
N LEU A 84 3.99 19.59 -2.68
CA LEU A 84 5.28 20.23 -2.42
C LEU A 84 5.19 21.76 -2.56
N LYS A 85 4.48 22.25 -3.59
CA LYS A 85 4.17 23.68 -3.72
C LYS A 85 3.44 24.24 -2.49
N LYS A 86 2.44 23.53 -1.97
CA LYS A 86 1.67 23.96 -0.78
C LYS A 86 2.45 23.85 0.54
N LYS A 87 3.29 22.82 0.71
CA LYS A 87 4.01 22.55 1.97
C LYS A 87 5.35 23.25 2.09
N LEU A 88 6.07 23.39 0.98
CA LEU A 88 7.45 23.88 0.96
C LEU A 88 7.59 25.22 0.23
N ASN A 89 6.50 25.81 -0.28
CA ASN A 89 6.51 27.00 -1.16
C ASN A 89 7.52 26.87 -2.32
N ALA A 90 7.78 25.64 -2.74
CA ALA A 90 8.81 25.32 -3.70
C ALA A 90 8.19 25.26 -5.09
N PHE A 91 8.56 26.19 -5.96
CA PHE A 91 8.06 26.25 -7.32
C PHE A 91 9.00 25.50 -8.26
N ALA A 92 8.45 24.58 -9.06
CA ALA A 92 9.20 23.80 -10.03
C ALA A 92 9.98 24.64 -11.06
N HIS A 93 9.55 25.89 -11.33
CA HIS A 93 10.26 26.79 -12.25
C HIS A 93 11.50 27.45 -11.64
N ASN A 94 11.63 27.46 -10.30
CA ASN A 94 12.73 28.12 -9.59
C ASN A 94 13.88 27.17 -9.22
N MET A 95 13.83 25.92 -9.67
CA MET A 95 14.81 24.90 -9.31
C MET A 95 15.17 24.01 -10.49
N SER A 96 16.35 23.41 -10.42
CA SER A 96 16.75 22.37 -11.37
C SER A 96 15.88 21.12 -11.18
N GLN A 97 15.64 20.40 -12.27
CA GLN A 97 14.83 19.17 -12.27
C GLN A 97 15.38 18.12 -11.28
N SER A 98 16.70 18.02 -11.13
CA SER A 98 17.34 17.11 -10.19
C SER A 98 17.05 17.45 -8.72
N ALA A 99 17.07 18.75 -8.37
CA ALA A 99 16.73 19.20 -7.03
C ALA A 99 15.24 18.95 -6.72
N PHE A 100 14.36 19.09 -7.71
CA PHE A 100 12.94 18.81 -7.54
C PHE A 100 12.65 17.31 -7.34
N ILE A 101 13.29 16.44 -8.11
CA ILE A 101 13.14 14.98 -7.96
C ILE A 101 13.62 14.55 -6.57
N SER A 102 14.74 15.09 -6.09
CA SER A 102 15.26 14.83 -4.74
C SER A 102 14.31 15.25 -3.61
N LEU A 103 13.38 16.17 -3.87
CA LEU A 103 12.35 16.61 -2.92
C LEU A 103 11.07 15.76 -3.00
N CYS A 104 10.86 15.04 -4.10
CA CYS A 104 9.67 14.21 -4.33
C CYS A 104 9.85 12.75 -3.86
N SER A 105 11.10 12.27 -3.85
CA SER A 105 11.50 10.92 -3.40
C SER A 105 11.48 10.76 -1.89
#